data_AF-A0A381WUD9-F1
#
_entry.id   AF-A0A381WUD9-F1
#
_cell.length_a   1.000
_cell.length_b   1.000
_cell.length_c   1.000
_cell.angle_alpha   90.00
_cell.angle_beta   90.00
_cell.angle_gamma   90.00
#
_symmetry.space_group_name_H-M   'P 1'
#
loop_
_entity.id
_entity.type
_entity.pdbx_description
1 polymer ?
#
loop_
_entity_poly.entity_id
_entity_poly.type
_entity_poly.pdbx_seq_one_letter_code
_entity_poly.pdbx_strand_id
1 'polypeptide(L)' 'MDHGILVVLYLLGIYLSKITLEALIEFYDIKKQHSKFRVQFRVTPAALLSLAFIYSFLIYQVLDAMFGFMP' A
#
# COMPACT_ATOMS: atom_id res chain seq x y z
N MET A 1 15.96 -22.32 0.17
CA MET A 1 15.72 -21.39 -0.96
C MET A 1 14.36 -20.69 -0.77
N ASP A 2 13.30 -21.43 -0.48
CA ASP A 2 11.92 -20.89 -0.34
C ASP A 2 11.72 -19.90 0.81
N HIS A 3 12.35 -20.14 1.96
CA HIS A 3 12.33 -19.19 3.08
C HIS A 3 13.05 -17.87 2.78
N GLY A 4 14.04 -17.86 1.89
CA GLY A 4 14.76 -16.64 1.49
C GLY A 4 13.86 -15.71 0.66
N ILE A 5 13.08 -16.30 -0.26
CA ILE A 5 12.13 -15.57 -1.10
C ILE A 5 11.01 -14.94 -0.25
N LEU A 6 10.52 -15.67 0.75
CA LEU A 6 9.53 -15.15 1.71
C LEU A 6 10.05 -13.94 2.50
N VAL A 7 11.31 -13.99 2.95
CA VAL A 7 11.94 -12.87 3.67
C VAL A 7 12.10 -11.65 2.76
N VAL A 8 12.50 -11.84 1.51
CA VAL A 8 12.61 -10.75 0.53
C VAL A 8 11.25 -10.13 0.24
N LEU A 9 10.21 -10.93 0.01
CA LEU A 9 8.84 -10.46 -0.19
C LEU A 9 8.32 -9.68 1.03
N TYR A 10 8.62 -10.17 2.24
CA TYR A 10 8.22 -9.50 3.47
C TYR A 10 8.87 -8.11 3.62
N LEU A 11 10.18 -8.01 3.39
CA LEU A 11 10.90 -6.74 3.43
C LEU A 11 10.41 -5.76 2.35
N LEU A 12 10.15 -6.27 1.14
CA LEU A 12 9.62 -5.48 0.03
C LEU A 12 8.21 -4.95 0.35
N GLY A 13 7.37 -5.78 0.99
CA GLY A 13 6.05 -5.39 1.45
C GLY A 13 6.08 -4.28 2.52
N ILE A 14 6.98 -4.38 3.50
CA ILE A 14 7.17 -3.32 4.50
C ILE A 14 7.61 -2.01 3.84
N TYR A 15 8.56 -2.09 2.90
CA TYR A 15 9.07 -0.92 2.19
C TYR A 15 7.97 -0.23 1.35
N LEU A 16 7.20 -1.00 0.59
CA LEU A 16 6.06 -0.50 -0.17
C LEU A 16 5.00 0.12 0.75
N SER A 17 4.68 -0.52 1.88
CA SER A 17 3.72 0.00 2.86
C SER A 17 4.15 1.36 3.42
N LYS A 18 5.43 1.51 3.79
CA LYS A 18 6.03 2.77 4.25
C LYS A 18 5.89 3.88 3.20
N ILE A 19 6.28 3.62 1.97
CA ILE A 19 6.16 4.59 0.87
C ILE A 19 4.69 4.98 0.65
N THR A 20 3.80 4.01 0.65
CA THR A 20 2.36 4.26 0.43
C THR A 20 1.81 5.19 1.51
N LEU A 21 2.21 4.98 2.77
CA LEU A 21 1.77 5.81 3.89
C LEU A 21 2.31 7.23 3.80
N GLU A 22 3.60 7.39 3.46
CA GLU A 22 4.22 8.71 3.26
C GLU A 22 3.58 9.46 2.09
N ALA A 23 3.36 8.79 0.95
CA ALA A 23 2.67 9.37 -0.20
C ALA A 23 1.23 9.79 0.14
N LEU A 24 0.52 9.03 0.98
CA LEU A 24 -0.83 9.37 1.40
C LEU A 24 -0.85 10.59 2.33
N ILE A 25 0.15 10.72 3.21
CA ILE A 25 0.34 11.89 4.07
C ILE A 25 0.66 13.12 3.23
N GLU A 26 1.59 13.01 2.28
CA GLU A 26 1.99 14.10 1.39
C GLU A 26 0.83 14.53 0.49
N PHE A 27 0.12 13.59 -0.11
CA PHE A 27 -1.09 13.87 -0.90
C PHE A 27 -2.14 14.61 -0.07
N TYR A 28 -2.34 14.20 1.17
CA TYR A 28 -3.24 14.88 2.09
C TYR A 28 -2.78 16.32 2.42
N ASP A 29 -1.48 16.52 2.64
CA ASP A 29 -0.92 17.83 2.99
C ASP A 29 -0.97 18.82 1.80
N ILE A 30 -0.64 18.35 0.60
CA ILE A 30 -0.76 19.10 -0.66
C ILE A 30 -2.22 19.51 -0.89
N LYS A 31 -3.17 18.59 -0.74
CA LYS A 31 -4.59 18.85 -0.98
C LYS A 31 -5.20 19.85 0.01
N LYS A 32 -4.57 20.06 1.17
CA LYS A 32 -5.05 20.98 2.23
C LYS A 32 -4.26 22.29 2.37
N GLN A 33 -3.26 22.55 1.51
CA GLN A 33 -2.45 23.79 1.50
C GLN A 33 -2.03 24.29 2.90
N HIS A 34 -1.57 23.38 3.78
CA HIS A 34 -1.10 23.73 5.14
C HIS A 34 -2.09 24.55 6.01
N SER A 35 -3.40 24.46 5.78
CA SER A 35 -4.39 25.24 6.54
C SER A 35 -4.46 24.81 8.03
N LYS A 36 -4.43 25.79 8.94
CA LYS A 36 -4.47 25.62 10.41
C LYS A 36 -5.75 24.94 10.93
N PHE A 37 -6.84 24.92 10.15
CA PHE A 37 -8.09 24.21 10.49
C PHE A 37 -8.07 22.75 10.00
N ARG A 38 -7.02 22.02 10.39
CA ARG A 38 -6.88 20.60 10.06
C ARG A 38 -7.83 19.79 10.94
N VAL A 39 -8.99 19.39 10.42
CA VAL A 39 -9.67 18.19 10.95
C VAL A 39 -8.74 17.01 10.71
N GLN A 40 -8.16 16.47 11.78
CA GLN A 40 -7.25 15.31 11.75
C GLN A 40 -7.85 14.19 10.88
N PHE A 41 -7.06 13.70 9.92
CA PHE A 41 -7.21 12.35 9.36
C PHE A 41 -8.59 11.95 8.78
N ARG A 42 -9.33 12.85 8.13
CA ARG A 42 -10.34 12.40 7.14
C ARG A 42 -9.64 11.99 5.83
N VAL A 43 -8.96 10.84 5.86
CA VAL A 43 -8.70 10.11 4.62
C VAL A 43 -10.07 9.77 4.06
N THR A 44 -10.40 10.31 2.89
CA THR A 44 -11.73 10.11 2.29
C THR A 44 -11.98 8.61 2.13
N PRO A 45 -13.17 8.08 2.50
CA PRO A 45 -13.48 6.66 2.39
C PRO A 45 -13.19 6.09 0.99
N ALA A 46 -13.43 6.89 -0.05
CA ALA A 46 -13.12 6.55 -1.43
C ALA A 46 -11.62 6.31 -1.68
N ALA A 47 -10.73 7.07 -1.04
CA ALA A 47 -9.28 6.90 -1.17
C ALA A 47 -8.79 5.63 -0.47
N LEU A 48 -9.39 5.30 0.68
CA LEU A 48 -9.14 4.04 1.39
C LEU A 48 -9.65 2.84 0.57
N LEU A 49 -10.84 2.95 0.00
CA LEU A 49 -11.41 1.92 -0.89
C LEU A 49 -10.57 1.70 -2.14
N SER A 50 -10.12 2.78 -2.80
CA SER A 50 -9.25 2.66 -3.98
C SER A 50 -7.90 2.04 -3.61
N LEU A 51 -7.33 2.39 -2.45
CA LEU A 51 -6.08 1.83 -2.00
C LEU A 51 -6.22 0.34 -1.66
N ALA A 52 -7.30 -0.04 -0.98
CA ALA A 52 -7.61 -1.43 -0.68
C ALA A 52 -7.83 -2.25 -1.95
N PHE A 53 -8.47 -1.67 -2.97
CA PHE A 53 -8.66 -2.31 -4.27
C PHE A 53 -7.32 -2.57 -4.98
N ILE A 54 -6.44 -1.56 -5.04
CA ILE A 54 -5.10 -1.69 -5.64
C ILE A 54 -4.28 -2.77 -4.91
N TYR A 55 -4.28 -2.76 -3.58
CA TYR A 55 -3.56 -3.77 -2.81
C TYR A 55 -4.13 -5.18 -3.02
N SER A 56 -5.45 -5.33 -3.07
CA SER A 56 -6.09 -6.61 -3.36
C SER A 56 -5.71 -7.13 -4.75
N PHE A 57 -5.66 -6.25 -5.75
CA PHE A 57 -5.24 -6.60 -7.11
C PHE A 57 -3.77 -7.02 -7.18
N LEU A 58 -2.86 -6.29 -6.52
CA LEU A 58 -1.43 -6.64 -6.45
C LEU A 58 -1.22 -7.96 -5.73
N ILE A 59 -1.90 -8.19 -4.60
CA ILE A 59 -1.82 -9.43 -3.85
C ILE A 59 -2.32 -10.60 -4.70
N TYR A 60 -3.42 -10.42 -5.44
CA TYR A 60 -3.92 -11.44 -6.37
C TYR A 60 -2.88 -11.81 -7.43
N GLN A 61 -2.24 -10.82 -8.07
CA GLN A 61 -1.18 -11.10 -9.06
C GLN A 61 0.01 -11.84 -8.45
N VAL A 62 0.43 -11.47 -7.24
CA VAL A 62 1.52 -12.15 -6.53
C VAL A 62 1.13 -13.59 -6.20
N LEU A 63 -0.08 -13.82 -5.68
CA LEU A 63 -0.59 -15.16 -5.38
C LEU A 63 -0.70 -16.02 -6.64
N ASP A 64 -1.27 -15.49 -7.72
CA ASP A 64 -1.42 -16.19 -9.00
C ASP A 64 -0.06 -16.56 -9.60
N ALA A 65 0.91 -15.65 -9.57
CA ALA A 65 2.28 -15.95 -9.99
C ALA A 65 2.96 -17.00 -9.09
N MET A 66 2.70 -17.00 -7.78
CA MET A 66 3.24 -18.00 -6.85
C MET A 66 2.60 -19.38 -7.06
N PHE A 67 1.28 -19.45 -7.26
CA PHE A 67 0.56 -20.71 -7.49
C PHE A 67 0.77 -21.26 -8.91
N GLY A 68 0.97 -20.41 -9.91
CA GLY A 68 1.34 -20.84 -11.27
C GLY A 68 2.76 -21.39 -11.36
N PHE A 69 3.63 -21.09 -10.40
CA PHE A 69 5.00 -21.62 -10.29
C PHE A 69 5.07 -22.93 -9.48
N MET A 70 4.01 -23.26 -8.74
CA MET A 70 3.91 -24.49 -7.96
C MET A 70 3.19 -25.55 -8.83
N PRO A 71 3.79 -26.71 -9.13
CA PRO A 71 3.18 -27.72 -10.00
C PRO A 71 1.91 -28.35 -9.41
#